data_AF-A0A959B6L9-F1
#
_entry.id   AF-A0A959B6L9-F1
#
_cell.length_a   1.000
_cell.length_b   1.000
_cell.length_c   1.000
_cell.angle_alpha   90.00
_cell.angle_beta   90.00
_cell.angle_gamma   90.00
#
_symmetry.space_group_name_H-M   'P 1'
#
loop_
_entity.id
_entity.type
_entity.pdbx_description
1 polymer ?
#
loop_
_entity_poly.entity_id
_entity_poly.type
_entity_poly.pdbx_seq_one_letter_code
_entity_poly.pdbx_strand_id
1 'polypeptide(L)'
;MFIGHFAVGMGAKAAAPRVSLGSLFLAAQFVDLLWPTLLLFGVERVKIVPGITTVTPLDFEHYPITHSLLMAAVWGLLFTLVYWLFQKNKRGAIVLGLCVVSHWFLDLLVHRPDLPLIPGGATRLGIGLWNSLPATLIAEGLLFVIGIWLYLRTTTAKNKVGRFAFWGLVVSLAAIYIANLFGPPPPDVQSIAWAGHLQWLFVIWAYWVDRNRVAVSIAVSS
;
A
#
# COMPACT_ATOMS: atom_id res chain seq x y z
N MET A 1 -2.98 -5.21 -4.90
CA MET A 1 -1.94 -4.58 -5.76
C MET A 1 -0.69 -4.30 -4.91
N PHE A 2 0.57 -4.59 -5.29
CA PHE A 2 1.71 -4.41 -4.35
C PHE A 2 2.34 -3.01 -4.44
N ILE A 3 3.08 -2.72 -5.52
CA ILE A 3 3.84 -1.47 -5.65
C ILE A 3 2.94 -0.24 -5.79
N GLY A 4 1.73 -0.41 -6.32
CA GLY A 4 0.82 0.70 -6.53
C GLY A 4 0.35 1.36 -5.23
N HIS A 5 0.19 0.60 -4.14
CA HIS A 5 -0.22 1.16 -2.85
C HIS A 5 0.93 1.98 -2.22
N PHE A 6 2.16 1.46 -2.28
CA PHE A 6 3.36 2.24 -1.91
C PHE A 6 3.51 3.50 -2.77
N ALA A 7 3.14 3.43 -4.05
CA ALA A 7 3.15 4.58 -4.94
C ALA A 7 2.17 5.66 -4.52
N VAL A 8 0.98 5.30 -4.03
CA VAL A 8 0.05 6.27 -3.42
C VAL A 8 0.69 6.92 -2.21
N GLY A 9 1.33 6.16 -1.32
CA GLY A 9 2.04 6.72 -0.17
C GLY A 9 3.12 7.74 -0.59
N MET A 10 3.88 7.45 -1.64
CA MET A 10 4.87 8.39 -2.21
C MET A 10 4.20 9.63 -2.83
N GLY A 11 3.17 9.44 -3.65
CA GLY A 11 2.46 10.52 -4.33
C GLY A 11 1.70 11.44 -3.37
N ALA A 12 1.13 10.88 -2.31
CA ALA A 12 0.42 11.63 -1.26
C ALA A 12 1.33 12.62 -0.51
N LYS A 13 2.66 12.46 -0.58
CA LYS A 13 3.61 13.45 -0.06
C LYS A 13 3.41 14.81 -0.71
N ALA A 14 3.05 14.88 -2.00
CA ALA A 14 2.71 16.12 -2.69
C ALA A 14 1.46 16.78 -2.11
N ALA A 15 0.47 15.96 -1.71
CA ALA A 15 -0.77 16.43 -1.11
C ALA A 15 -0.63 16.83 0.37
N ALA A 16 0.28 16.23 1.13
CA ALA A 16 0.57 16.60 2.51
C ALA A 16 2.07 16.57 2.84
N PRO A 17 2.86 17.57 2.42
CA PRO A 17 4.33 17.53 2.52
C PRO A 17 4.88 17.45 3.96
N ARG A 18 4.09 17.86 4.96
CA ARG A 18 4.43 17.79 6.39
C ARG A 18 4.23 16.40 7.01
N VAL A 19 3.45 15.52 6.38
CA VAL A 19 3.22 14.15 6.88
C VAL A 19 4.42 13.30 6.49
N SER A 20 4.94 12.48 7.41
CA SER A 20 6.11 11.65 7.11
C SER A 20 5.79 10.59 6.07
N LEU A 21 6.77 10.23 5.22
CA LEU A 21 6.60 9.12 4.26
C LEU A 21 6.20 7.82 4.97
N GLY A 22 6.74 7.55 6.16
CA GLY A 22 6.37 6.39 6.97
C GLY A 22 4.89 6.38 7.37
N SER A 23 4.31 7.53 7.72
CA SER A 23 2.86 7.60 8.03
C SER A 23 2.02 7.37 6.77
N LEU A 24 2.45 7.91 5.63
CA LEU A 24 1.77 7.71 4.34
C LEU A 24 1.82 6.24 3.90
N PHE A 25 2.95 5.55 4.09
CA PHE A 25 3.10 4.12 3.84
C PHE A 25 2.24 3.29 4.80
N LEU A 26 2.26 3.63 6.10
CA LEU A 26 1.41 2.97 7.08
C LEU A 26 -0.07 3.06 6.69
N ALA A 27 -0.53 4.23 6.27
CA ALA A 27 -1.91 4.42 5.85
C ALA A 27 -2.24 3.67 4.54
N ALA A 28 -1.40 3.82 3.51
CA ALA A 28 -1.62 3.17 2.22
C ALA A 28 -1.57 1.64 2.32
N GLN A 29 -0.72 1.07 3.18
CA GLN A 29 -0.62 -0.38 3.41
C GLN A 29 -1.43 -0.86 4.61
N PHE A 30 -2.25 -0.04 5.26
CA PHE A 30 -2.79 -0.41 6.58
C PHE A 30 -3.52 -1.76 6.56
N VAL A 31 -4.36 -1.99 5.55
CA VAL A 31 -5.13 -3.23 5.43
C VAL A 31 -4.24 -4.42 5.05
N ASP A 32 -3.20 -4.21 4.24
CA ASP A 32 -2.14 -5.17 3.92
C ASP A 32 -1.22 -5.51 5.11
N LEU A 33 -1.09 -4.59 6.07
CA LEU A 33 -0.31 -4.79 7.30
C LEU A 33 -1.13 -5.53 8.37
N LEU A 34 -2.45 -5.35 8.36
CA LEU A 34 -3.38 -5.98 9.28
C LEU A 34 -3.79 -7.39 8.82
N TRP A 35 -4.00 -7.59 7.52
CA TRP A 35 -4.46 -8.85 6.93
C TRP A 35 -3.61 -10.07 7.32
N PRO A 36 -2.27 -10.02 7.29
CA PRO A 36 -1.44 -11.14 7.70
C PRO A 36 -1.69 -11.61 9.14
N THR A 37 -1.97 -10.69 10.06
CA THR A 37 -2.32 -11.04 11.45
C THR A 37 -3.67 -11.75 11.49
N LEU A 38 -4.67 -11.28 10.74
CA LEU A 38 -6.00 -11.91 10.69
C LEU A 38 -5.98 -13.28 9.99
N LEU A 39 -5.06 -13.50 9.04
CA LEU A 39 -4.79 -14.82 8.47
C LEU A 39 -4.26 -15.80 9.52
N LEU A 40 -3.29 -15.38 10.34
CA LEU A 40 -2.72 -16.24 11.39
C LEU A 40 -3.75 -16.65 12.45
N PHE A 41 -4.71 -15.77 12.75
CA PHE A 41 -5.82 -16.08 13.66
C PHE A 41 -7.00 -16.81 12.99
N GLY A 42 -6.95 -17.05 11.67
CA GLY A 42 -8.04 -17.69 10.91
C GLY A 42 -9.32 -16.86 10.78
N VAL A 43 -9.27 -15.59 11.18
CA VAL A 43 -10.39 -14.63 11.08
C VAL A 43 -10.67 -14.31 9.62
N GLU A 44 -9.60 -14.11 8.85
CA GLU A 44 -9.65 -13.98 7.39
C GLU A 44 -8.93 -15.15 6.75
N ARG A 45 -9.32 -15.52 5.52
CA ARG A 45 -8.90 -16.74 4.85
C ARG A 45 -8.61 -16.46 3.38
N VAL A 46 -7.57 -17.15 2.92
CA VAL A 46 -7.09 -17.17 1.54
C VAL A 46 -6.70 -18.59 1.19
N LYS A 47 -6.87 -18.98 -0.07
CA LYS A 47 -6.35 -20.23 -0.62
C LYS A 47 -5.33 -19.94 -1.70
N ILE A 48 -4.43 -20.89 -1.91
CA ILE A 48 -3.45 -20.85 -3.00
C ILE A 48 -3.99 -21.74 -4.10
N VAL A 49 -4.37 -21.12 -5.22
CA VAL A 49 -4.92 -21.75 -6.41
C VAL A 49 -4.10 -21.26 -7.61
N PRO A 50 -2.99 -21.95 -7.95
CA PRO A 50 -2.16 -21.57 -9.10
C PRO A 50 -2.99 -21.48 -10.38
N GLY A 51 -2.81 -20.39 -11.14
CA GLY A 51 -3.55 -20.14 -12.38
C GLY A 51 -4.95 -19.54 -12.20
N ILE A 52 -5.38 -19.23 -10.97
CA ILE A 52 -6.66 -18.54 -10.72
C ILE A 52 -6.70 -17.13 -11.35
N THR A 53 -5.54 -16.49 -11.45
CA THR A 53 -5.26 -15.34 -12.31
C THR A 53 -3.88 -15.52 -12.94
N THR A 54 -3.51 -14.65 -13.87
CA THR A 54 -2.18 -14.65 -14.50
C THR A 54 -1.09 -14.11 -13.56
N VAL A 55 -1.44 -13.18 -12.65
CA VAL A 55 -0.48 -12.43 -11.83
C VAL A 55 -0.35 -12.96 -10.40
N THR A 56 -1.44 -13.47 -9.82
CA THR A 56 -1.46 -13.94 -8.44
C THR A 56 -2.13 -15.32 -8.33
N PRO A 57 -1.55 -16.26 -7.55
CA PRO A 57 -2.15 -17.56 -7.30
C PRO A 57 -3.14 -17.51 -6.11
N LEU A 58 -3.51 -16.34 -5.62
CA LEU A 58 -4.31 -16.21 -4.40
C LEU A 58 -5.81 -16.13 -4.68
N ASP A 59 -6.57 -16.99 -4.01
CA ASP A 59 -8.03 -16.96 -3.96
C ASP A 59 -8.47 -16.38 -2.61
N PHE A 60 -8.97 -15.14 -2.62
CA PHE A 60 -9.33 -14.41 -1.42
C PHE A 60 -10.74 -14.79 -0.94
N GLU A 61 -10.86 -15.93 -0.25
CA GLU A 61 -12.15 -16.50 0.12
C GLU A 61 -12.96 -15.66 1.12
N HIS A 62 -12.30 -15.13 2.15
CA HIS A 62 -12.97 -14.41 3.22
C HIS A 62 -12.06 -13.39 3.89
N TYR A 63 -12.20 -12.12 3.51
CA TYR A 63 -11.35 -11.02 3.99
C TYR A 63 -12.12 -9.69 4.15
N PRO A 64 -13.30 -9.70 4.81
CA PRO A 64 -14.16 -8.52 4.89
C PRO A 64 -13.72 -7.44 5.89
N ILE A 65 -12.91 -7.79 6.90
CA ILE A 65 -12.47 -6.86 7.96
C ILE A 65 -11.40 -5.92 7.40
N THR A 66 -10.51 -6.44 6.56
CA THR A 66 -9.42 -5.66 5.97
C THR A 66 -9.82 -5.03 4.65
N HIS A 67 -10.48 -5.77 3.74
CA HIS A 67 -10.65 -5.34 2.36
C HIS A 67 -12.12 -5.15 1.92
N SER A 68 -13.07 -4.98 2.84
CA SER A 68 -14.38 -4.45 2.44
C SER A 68 -14.36 -2.93 2.29
N LEU A 69 -15.14 -2.38 1.35
CA LEU A 69 -15.22 -0.92 1.17
C LEU A 69 -15.66 -0.20 2.45
N LEU A 70 -16.66 -0.77 3.14
CA LEU A 70 -17.13 -0.23 4.41
C LEU A 70 -16.00 -0.20 5.45
N MET A 71 -15.23 -1.29 5.59
CA MET A 71 -14.14 -1.32 6.56
C MET A 71 -12.98 -0.42 6.15
N ALA A 72 -12.65 -0.32 4.86
CA ALA A 72 -11.67 0.66 4.37
C ALA A 72 -12.08 2.10 4.73
N ALA A 73 -13.37 2.44 4.66
CA ALA A 73 -13.90 3.72 5.12
C ALA A 73 -13.80 3.89 6.64
N VAL A 74 -14.11 2.86 7.43
CA VAL A 74 -13.97 2.88 8.91
C VAL A 74 -12.51 3.08 9.31
N TRP A 75 -11.58 2.34 8.71
CA TRP A 75 -10.14 2.48 8.95
C TRP A 75 -9.62 3.84 8.51
N GLY A 76 -10.07 4.35 7.36
CA GLY A 76 -9.73 5.70 6.90
C GLY A 76 -10.22 6.80 7.86
N LEU A 77 -11.43 6.66 8.40
CA LEU A 77 -11.95 7.57 9.43
C LEU A 77 -11.13 7.48 10.72
N LEU A 78 -10.75 6.27 11.15
CA LEU A 78 -9.90 6.08 12.32
C LEU A 78 -8.55 6.77 12.16
N PHE A 79 -7.87 6.59 11.02
CA PHE A 79 -6.60 7.26 10.72
C PHE A 79 -6.74 8.78 10.72
N THR A 80 -7.82 9.28 10.11
CA THR A 80 -8.13 10.72 10.09
C THR A 80 -8.28 11.25 11.52
N LEU A 81 -9.11 10.61 12.34
CA LEU A 81 -9.39 11.04 13.70
C LEU A 81 -8.16 10.98 14.58
N VAL A 82 -7.47 9.83 14.61
CA VAL A 82 -6.27 9.63 15.44
C VAL A 82 -5.18 10.64 15.07
N TYR A 83 -4.85 10.77 13.79
CA TYR A 83 -3.81 11.71 13.37
C TYR A 83 -4.18 13.16 13.69
N TRP A 84 -5.44 13.55 13.47
CA TRP A 84 -5.90 14.89 13.80
C TRP A 84 -5.85 15.16 15.31
N LEU A 85 -6.22 14.20 16.15
CA LEU A 85 -6.23 14.37 17.61
C LEU A 85 -4.82 14.63 18.17
N PHE A 86 -3.80 13.93 17.68
CA PHE A 86 -2.43 14.08 18.16
C PHE A 86 -1.67 15.23 17.47
N GLN A 87 -1.76 15.34 16.15
CA GLN A 87 -0.93 16.27 15.38
C GLN A 87 -1.61 17.61 15.09
N LYS A 88 -2.92 17.72 15.33
CA LYS A 88 -3.76 18.89 15.01
C LYS A 88 -3.63 19.38 13.56
N ASN A 89 -3.14 18.51 12.66
CA ASN A 89 -2.92 18.79 11.25
C ASN A 89 -4.09 18.21 10.43
N LYS A 90 -5.13 19.02 10.21
CA LYS A 90 -6.35 18.63 9.47
C LYS A 90 -6.05 18.10 8.06
N ARG A 91 -5.18 18.78 7.31
CA ARG A 91 -4.83 18.37 5.94
C ARG A 91 -4.12 17.02 5.92
N GLY A 92 -3.17 16.80 6.83
CA GLY A 92 -2.47 15.53 6.94
C GLY A 92 -3.39 14.38 7.35
N ALA A 93 -4.30 14.64 8.29
CA ALA A 93 -5.31 13.68 8.72
C ALA A 93 -6.20 13.20 7.56
N ILE A 94 -6.77 14.13 6.79
CA ILE A 94 -7.62 13.81 5.63
C ILE A 94 -6.83 13.01 4.59
N VAL A 95 -5.60 13.42 4.27
CA VAL A 95 -4.77 12.71 3.29
C VAL A 95 -4.47 11.28 3.74
N LEU A 96 -4.17 11.05 5.02
CA LEU A 96 -3.97 9.69 5.55
C LEU A 96 -5.23 8.84 5.45
N GLY A 97 -6.40 9.38 5.81
CA GLY A 97 -7.67 8.66 5.63
C GLY A 97 -7.95 8.29 4.18
N LEU A 98 -7.70 9.21 3.24
CA LEU A 98 -7.84 8.96 1.82
C LEU A 98 -6.84 7.92 1.31
N CYS A 99 -5.61 7.87 1.84
CA CYS A 99 -4.65 6.80 1.51
C CYS A 99 -5.20 5.42 1.88
N VAL A 100 -5.80 5.27 3.07
CA VAL A 100 -6.40 3.98 3.48
C VAL A 100 -7.54 3.60 2.53
N VAL A 101 -8.45 4.54 2.23
CA VAL A 101 -9.61 4.27 1.35
C VAL A 101 -9.19 3.98 -0.09
N SER A 102 -8.13 4.64 -0.58
CA SER A 102 -7.62 4.44 -1.94
C SER A 102 -7.20 3.00 -2.20
N HIS A 103 -6.82 2.27 -1.15
CA HIS A 103 -6.44 0.86 -1.23
C HIS A 103 -7.53 0.02 -1.90
N TRP A 104 -8.77 0.14 -1.42
CA TRP A 104 -9.90 -0.62 -1.96
C TRP A 104 -10.18 -0.28 -3.43
N PHE A 105 -10.09 1.00 -3.81
CA PHE A 105 -10.35 1.41 -5.20
C PHE A 105 -9.28 0.94 -6.17
N LEU A 106 -8.02 0.84 -5.73
CA LEU A 106 -6.96 0.30 -6.57
C LEU A 106 -7.04 -1.22 -6.65
N ASP A 107 -7.42 -1.87 -5.55
CA ASP A 107 -7.68 -3.31 -5.55
C ASP A 107 -8.87 -3.66 -6.46
N LEU A 108 -9.92 -2.85 -6.49
CA LEU A 108 -11.05 -3.01 -7.42
C LEU A 108 -10.59 -3.14 -8.88
N LEU A 109 -9.54 -2.42 -9.28
CA LEU A 109 -9.01 -2.50 -10.65
C LEU A 109 -8.40 -3.86 -10.93
N VAL A 110 -7.64 -4.41 -9.98
CA VAL A 110 -6.79 -5.58 -10.22
C VAL A 110 -7.46 -6.90 -9.88
N HIS A 111 -8.27 -6.91 -8.82
CA HIS A 111 -8.94 -8.10 -8.32
C HIS A 111 -9.95 -8.64 -9.32
N ARG A 112 -10.08 -9.97 -9.37
CA ARG A 112 -11.29 -10.63 -9.92
C ARG A 112 -12.51 -10.25 -9.06
N PRO A 113 -13.75 -10.63 -9.41
CA PRO A 113 -14.93 -10.35 -8.58
C PRO A 113 -14.93 -11.08 -7.21
N ASP A 114 -13.98 -10.76 -6.34
CA ASP A 114 -13.77 -11.30 -4.99
C ASP A 114 -13.73 -10.20 -3.93
N LEU A 115 -13.67 -8.91 -4.31
CA LEU A 115 -13.53 -7.79 -3.38
C LEU A 115 -14.84 -7.46 -2.66
N PRO A 116 -14.92 -7.57 -1.33
CA PRO A 116 -16.14 -7.33 -0.58
C PRO A 116 -16.59 -5.86 -0.63
N LEU A 117 -17.91 -5.63 -0.76
CA LEU A 117 -18.46 -4.29 -0.55
C LEU A 117 -18.64 -3.98 0.95
N ILE A 118 -19.25 -4.91 1.69
CA ILE A 118 -19.48 -4.81 3.13
C ILE A 118 -19.23 -6.17 3.81
N PRO A 119 -18.88 -6.20 5.11
CA PRO A 119 -18.80 -7.44 5.87
C PRO A 119 -20.15 -8.18 5.90
N GLY A 120 -20.13 -9.49 5.66
CA GLY A 120 -21.33 -10.34 5.60
C GLY A 120 -22.21 -10.15 4.35
N GLY A 121 -21.94 -9.15 3.51
CA GLY A 121 -22.68 -8.94 2.25
C GLY A 121 -22.25 -9.91 1.15
N ALA A 122 -23.18 -10.24 0.25
CA ALA A 122 -22.95 -11.12 -0.89
C ALA A 122 -22.25 -10.44 -2.08
N THR A 123 -22.34 -9.11 -2.21
CA THR A 123 -21.76 -8.36 -3.32
C THR A 123 -20.23 -8.42 -3.29
N ARG A 124 -19.65 -8.87 -4.40
CA ARG A 124 -18.23 -8.87 -4.69
C ARG A 124 -17.96 -8.14 -6.00
N LEU A 125 -16.92 -7.33 -6.03
CA LEU A 125 -16.56 -6.48 -7.17
C LEU A 125 -15.10 -6.76 -7.58
N GLY A 126 -14.76 -6.39 -8.82
CA GLY A 126 -13.41 -6.54 -9.35
C GLY A 126 -13.41 -6.48 -10.87
N ILE A 127 -12.47 -5.73 -11.44
CA ILE A 127 -12.31 -5.55 -12.90
C ILE A 127 -11.41 -6.64 -13.50
N GLY A 128 -10.52 -7.23 -12.71
CA GLY A 128 -9.74 -8.41 -13.09
C GLY A 128 -8.49 -8.11 -13.91
N LEU A 129 -7.81 -6.98 -13.69
CA LEU A 129 -6.56 -6.64 -14.41
C LEU A 129 -5.48 -7.73 -14.26
N TRP A 130 -5.45 -8.43 -13.13
CA TRP A 130 -4.53 -9.55 -12.89
C TRP A 130 -4.70 -10.76 -13.83
N ASN A 131 -5.74 -10.79 -14.65
CA ASN A 131 -5.86 -11.76 -15.74
C ASN A 131 -4.96 -11.40 -16.94
N SER A 132 -4.43 -10.18 -17.01
CA SER A 132 -3.52 -9.72 -18.05
C SER A 132 -2.22 -9.19 -17.44
N LEU A 133 -1.13 -9.96 -17.57
CA LEU A 133 0.20 -9.54 -17.11
C LEU A 133 0.64 -8.21 -17.75
N PRO A 134 0.54 -8.00 -19.08
CA PRO A 134 0.93 -6.72 -19.68
C PRO A 134 0.14 -5.53 -19.12
N ALA A 135 -1.18 -5.68 -18.95
CA ALA A 135 -2.02 -4.60 -18.45
C ALA A 135 -1.71 -4.27 -16.98
N THR A 136 -1.45 -5.30 -16.16
CA THR A 136 -1.00 -5.15 -14.77
C THR A 136 0.35 -4.42 -14.69
N LEU A 137 1.34 -4.85 -15.49
CA LEU A 137 2.66 -4.21 -15.54
C LEU A 137 2.57 -2.74 -15.92
N ILE A 138 1.74 -2.40 -16.91
CA ILE A 138 1.52 -1.02 -17.33
C ILE A 138 0.87 -0.22 -16.19
N ALA A 139 -0.23 -0.70 -15.63
CA ALA A 139 -0.97 0.05 -14.61
C ALA A 139 -0.17 0.23 -13.30
N GLU A 140 0.32 -0.86 -12.72
CA GLU A 140 1.08 -0.83 -11.46
C GLU A 140 2.43 -0.11 -11.65
N GLY A 141 3.09 -0.33 -12.80
CA GLY A 141 4.36 0.32 -13.14
C GLY A 141 4.23 1.82 -13.36
N LEU A 142 3.22 2.27 -14.12
CA LEU A 142 2.96 3.71 -14.31
C LEU A 142 2.61 4.39 -12.98
N LEU A 143 1.75 3.76 -12.18
CA LEU A 143 1.40 4.29 -10.86
C LEU A 143 2.64 4.44 -9.98
N PHE A 144 3.53 3.43 -9.96
CA PHE A 144 4.79 3.48 -9.22
C PHE A 144 5.73 4.59 -9.70
N VAL A 145 5.92 4.73 -11.01
CA VAL A 145 6.74 5.80 -11.61
C VAL A 145 6.18 7.18 -11.26
N ILE A 146 4.86 7.36 -11.35
CA ILE A 146 4.18 8.63 -11.00
C ILE A 146 4.37 8.93 -9.51
N GLY A 147 4.21 7.95 -8.62
CA GLY A 147 4.42 8.10 -7.19
C GLY A 147 5.85 8.56 -6.87
N ILE A 148 6.86 7.92 -7.47
CA ILE A 148 8.28 8.31 -7.34
C ILE A 148 8.50 9.73 -7.84
N TRP A 149 7.97 10.06 -9.03
CA TRP A 149 8.12 11.37 -9.63
C TRP A 149 7.53 12.48 -8.76
N LEU A 150 6.31 12.29 -8.24
CA LEU A 150 5.66 13.23 -7.32
C LEU A 150 6.46 13.39 -6.02
N TYR A 151 6.99 12.29 -5.46
CA TYR A 151 7.79 12.33 -4.24
C TYR A 151 9.11 13.10 -4.42
N LEU A 152 9.80 12.87 -5.54
CA LEU A 152 11.06 13.55 -5.88
C LEU A 152 10.84 15.03 -6.21
N ARG A 153 9.71 15.39 -6.82
CA ARG A 153 9.31 16.81 -7.03
C ARG A 153 9.01 17.53 -5.72
N THR A 154 8.54 16.79 -4.72
CA THR A 154 8.12 17.36 -3.43
C THR A 154 9.25 17.40 -2.42
N THR A 155 10.26 16.54 -2.52
CA THR A 155 11.29 16.38 -1.49
C THR A 155 12.71 16.41 -2.06
N THR A 156 13.62 17.03 -1.32
CA THR A 156 15.07 16.96 -1.58
C THR A 156 15.80 16.21 -0.47
N ALA A 157 16.93 15.58 -0.80
CA ALA A 157 17.76 14.89 0.18
C ALA A 157 18.57 15.91 1.00
N LYS A 158 18.58 15.75 2.32
CA LYS A 158 19.41 16.57 3.22
C LYS A 158 20.89 16.19 3.16
N ASN A 159 21.17 14.94 2.82
CA ASN A 159 22.50 14.33 2.84
C ASN A 159 22.56 13.12 1.88
N LYS A 160 23.75 12.51 1.74
CA LYS A 160 23.95 11.29 0.92
C LYS A 160 23.06 10.13 1.38
N VAL A 161 22.84 9.99 2.69
CA VAL A 161 21.97 8.96 3.27
C VAL A 161 20.55 9.08 2.72
N GLY A 162 19.96 10.28 2.68
CA GLY A 162 18.60 10.50 2.15
C GLY A 162 18.45 10.22 0.66
N ARG A 163 19.54 10.30 -0.12
CA ARG A 163 19.55 9.88 -1.53
C ARG A 163 19.58 8.36 -1.64
N PHE A 164 20.53 7.71 -0.96
CA PHE A 164 20.71 6.26 -1.07
C PHE A 164 19.61 5.47 -0.37
N ALA A 165 19.11 5.93 0.79
CA ALA A 165 18.02 5.29 1.50
C ALA A 165 16.73 5.28 0.67
N PHE A 166 16.41 6.38 -0.02
CA PHE A 166 15.21 6.43 -0.88
C PHE A 166 15.34 5.53 -2.11
N TRP A 167 16.46 5.61 -2.83
CA TRP A 167 16.66 4.76 -4.01
C TRP A 167 16.81 3.29 -3.65
N GLY A 168 17.43 2.98 -2.51
CA GLY A 168 17.45 1.63 -1.95
C GLY A 168 16.04 1.10 -1.70
N LEU A 169 15.18 1.89 -1.05
CA LEU A 169 13.78 1.54 -0.84
C LEU A 169 13.05 1.28 -2.17
N VAL A 170 13.20 2.17 -3.15
CA VAL A 170 12.57 2.04 -4.48
C VAL A 170 13.02 0.75 -5.19
N VAL A 171 14.33 0.49 -5.21
CA VAL A 171 14.90 -0.72 -5.84
C VAL A 171 14.45 -1.98 -5.11
N SER A 172 14.40 -1.98 -3.78
CA SER A 172 13.90 -3.11 -3.01
C SER A 172 12.43 -3.42 -3.31
N LEU A 173 11.57 -2.39 -3.35
CA LEU A 173 10.16 -2.58 -3.71
C LEU A 173 9.99 -3.12 -5.12
N ALA A 174 10.76 -2.60 -6.09
CA ALA A 174 10.74 -3.09 -7.47
C ALA A 174 11.25 -4.54 -7.59
N ALA A 175 12.31 -4.89 -6.87
CA ALA A 175 12.85 -6.25 -6.86
C ALA A 175 11.85 -7.25 -6.27
N ILE A 176 11.18 -6.89 -5.17
CA ILE A 176 10.14 -7.73 -4.56
C ILE A 176 8.93 -7.86 -5.48
N TYR A 177 8.55 -6.78 -6.17
CA TYR A 177 7.49 -6.84 -7.16
C TYR A 177 7.79 -7.82 -8.29
N ILE A 178 9.00 -7.76 -8.86
CA ILE A 178 9.45 -8.71 -9.87
C ILE A 178 9.45 -10.14 -9.31
N ALA A 179 9.91 -10.33 -8.06
CA ALA A 179 9.87 -11.63 -7.41
C ALA A 179 8.43 -12.15 -7.20
N ASN A 180 7.49 -11.29 -6.85
CA ASN A 180 6.07 -11.66 -6.71
C ASN A 180 5.43 -12.04 -8.06
N LEU A 181 5.87 -11.43 -9.16
CA LEU A 181 5.34 -11.70 -10.50
C LEU A 181 5.87 -12.98 -11.14
N PHE A 182 7.16 -13.28 -10.94
CA PHE A 182 7.85 -14.35 -11.65
C PHE A 182 8.39 -15.46 -10.73
N GLY A 183 8.27 -15.30 -9.42
CA GLY A 183 8.62 -16.30 -8.44
C GLY A 183 7.61 -17.46 -8.40
N PRO A 184 7.98 -18.59 -7.79
CA PRO A 184 7.04 -19.68 -7.57
C PRO A 184 5.90 -19.22 -6.64
N PRO A 185 4.69 -19.82 -6.75
CA PRO A 185 3.64 -19.63 -5.77
C PRO A 185 4.14 -19.92 -4.35
N PRO A 186 3.61 -19.22 -3.32
CA PRO A 186 3.93 -19.52 -1.93
C PRO A 186 3.63 -21.00 -1.60
N PRO A 187 4.45 -21.65 -0.77
CA PRO A 187 4.26 -23.07 -0.44
C PRO A 187 3.02 -23.32 0.43
N ASP A 188 2.62 -22.33 1.22
CA ASP A 188 1.49 -22.41 2.15
C ASP A 188 1.02 -21.00 2.59
N VAL A 189 -0.14 -20.93 3.25
CA VAL A 189 -0.75 -19.67 3.71
C VAL A 189 0.04 -19.01 4.86
N GLN A 190 0.73 -19.79 5.69
CA GLN A 190 1.54 -19.27 6.78
C GLN A 190 2.75 -18.49 6.25
N SER A 191 3.35 -18.97 5.16
CA SER A 191 4.42 -18.29 4.43
C SER A 191 3.96 -16.93 3.89
N ILE A 192 2.73 -16.84 3.36
CA ILE A 192 2.11 -15.57 2.93
C ILE A 192 1.97 -14.61 4.12
N ALA A 193 1.45 -15.10 5.25
CA ALA A 193 1.25 -14.27 6.43
C ALA A 193 2.59 -13.74 6.99
N TRP A 194 3.63 -14.57 7.10
CA TRP A 194 4.93 -14.11 7.58
C TRP A 194 5.59 -13.13 6.60
N ALA A 195 5.56 -13.41 5.30
CA ALA A 195 6.06 -12.48 4.29
C ALA A 195 5.29 -11.15 4.33
N GLY A 196 3.97 -11.18 4.55
CA GLY A 196 3.13 -10.00 4.71
C GLY A 196 3.56 -9.12 5.89
N HIS A 197 3.94 -9.70 7.03
CA HIS A 197 4.45 -8.94 8.18
C HIS A 197 5.80 -8.27 7.89
N LEU A 198 6.61 -8.75 6.94
CA LEU A 198 7.85 -8.06 6.57
C LEU A 198 7.60 -6.68 5.95
N GLN A 199 6.38 -6.37 5.52
CA GLN A 199 6.02 -5.04 5.01
C GLN A 199 6.18 -3.93 6.05
N TRP A 200 6.11 -4.25 7.35
CA TRP A 200 6.40 -3.30 8.43
C TRP A 200 7.82 -2.71 8.32
N LEU A 201 8.78 -3.47 7.75
CA LEU A 201 10.13 -2.97 7.50
C LEU A 201 10.14 -1.79 6.52
N PHE A 202 9.26 -1.78 5.50
CA PHE A 202 9.17 -0.66 4.55
C PHE A 202 8.56 0.58 5.18
N VAL A 203 7.64 0.43 6.12
CA VAL A 203 7.11 1.55 6.92
C VAL A 203 8.23 2.19 7.75
N ILE A 204 9.01 1.36 8.45
CA ILE A 204 10.15 1.82 9.27
C ILE A 204 11.22 2.47 8.39
N TRP A 205 11.56 1.85 7.27
CA TRP A 205 12.51 2.39 6.29
C TRP A 205 12.00 3.74 5.75
N ALA A 206 10.71 3.87 5.43
CA ALA A 206 10.12 5.12 4.99
C ALA A 206 10.22 6.24 6.05
N TYR A 207 10.09 5.94 7.35
CA TYR A 207 10.41 6.91 8.40
C TYR A 207 11.88 7.32 8.39
N TRP A 208 12.80 6.39 8.17
CA TRP A 208 14.23 6.69 8.06
C TRP A 208 14.57 7.55 6.83
N VAL A 209 13.93 7.28 5.69
CA VAL A 209 14.01 8.13 4.49
C VAL A 209 13.53 9.53 4.80
N ASP A 210 12.35 9.67 5.41
CA ASP A 210 11.74 10.97 5.71
C ASP A 210 12.60 11.81 6.65
N ARG A 211 13.26 11.21 7.65
CA ARG A 211 14.22 11.92 8.53
C ARG A 211 15.37 12.55 7.74
N ASN A 212 15.82 11.90 6.66
CA ASN A 212 16.96 12.33 5.83
C ASN A 212 16.55 13.13 4.57
N ARG A 213 15.27 13.45 4.41
CA ARG A 213 14.74 14.27 3.32
C ARG A 213 13.89 15.42 3.86
N VAL A 214 13.72 16.47 3.08
CA VAL A 214 12.88 17.63 3.46
C VAL A 214 11.99 18.02 2.30
N ALA A 215 10.78 18.48 2.60
CA ALA A 215 9.90 19.02 1.57
C ALA A 215 10.48 20.32 1.00
N VAL A 216 10.50 20.46 -0.32
CA VAL A 216 11.07 21.63 -1.02
C VAL A 216 10.35 22.92 -0.62
N SER A 217 9.03 22.89 -0.46
CA SER A 217 8.23 24.05 -0.02
C SER A 217 8.51 24.49 1.41
N ILE A 218 9.11 23.63 2.25
CA ILE A 218 9.48 23.95 3.64
C ILE A 218 10.92 24.48 3.69
N ALA A 219 11.81 23.97 2.83
CA ALA A 219 13.21 24.39 2.78
C ALA A 219 13.43 25.83 2.26
N VAL A 220 12.48 26.39 1.50
CA VAL A 220 12.54 27.78 1.02
C VAL A 220 12.06 28.79 2.07
N SER A 221 11.37 28.32 3.11
CA SER A 221 10.82 29.15 4.20
C SER A 221 11.67 29.20 5.48
N SER A 222 12.85 28.58 5.46
CA SER A 222 13.80 28.49 6.58
C SER A 222 15.14 29.08 6.20
#